data_AF-A0A292PUA7-F1
#
_entry.id   AF-A0A292PUA7-F1
#
_cell.length_a   1.000
_cell.length_b   1.000
_cell.length_c   1.000
_cell.angle_alpha   90.00
_cell.angle_beta   90.00
_cell.angle_gamma   90.00
#
_symmetry.space_group_name_H-M   'P 1'
#
loop_
_entity.id
_entity.type
_entity.pdbx_description
1 polymer ?
#
loop_
_entity_poly.entity_id
_entity_poly.type
_entity_poly.pdbx_seq_one_letter_code
_entity_poly.pdbx_strand_id
1 'polypeptide(L)'
;MLLSLIGQLLRARSDPLLPDEIMNLYHNSKAIGTSPDIKDLQTAASHITKLSKKTFIILDALDEFPKDTRGSVLSWIGEVAADHNAGSLSILVTSRPEADIVKSLEPLTNFSISLQSEIINADIRVYIQNSLDGRDGFKKFSKEIRSEIEDTLVTRSHGMFRWVDCLLRILQECLTPKAVKAALKELPKDLDSVYLRILDSIHETQREYIQRAMHWLAFSAEPLTLGQLAEAVVIEYDVNKYGEDPETLFDPNSLMSICPSLISFEDARDHKHFTQESRRLRLAHFSVKEYLI
;
A
#
# COMPACT_ATOMS: atom_id res chain seq x y z
N MET A 1 16.11 0.40 -1.39
CA MET A 1 15.91 -0.73 -0.45
C MET A 1 17.10 -0.94 0.50
N LEU A 2 18.28 -1.38 0.03
CA LEU A 2 19.40 -1.82 0.89
C LEU A 2 19.84 -0.78 1.93
N LEU A 3 19.96 0.50 1.56
CA LEU A 3 20.27 1.58 2.51
C LEU A 3 19.25 1.67 3.67
N SER A 4 17.96 1.50 3.36
CA SER A 4 16.89 1.49 4.36
C SER A 4 17.03 0.26 5.26
N LEU A 5 17.29 -0.92 4.69
CA LEU A 5 17.49 -2.15 5.45
C LEU A 5 18.69 -2.03 6.40
N ILE A 6 19.84 -1.55 5.91
CA ILE A 6 21.03 -1.27 6.72
C ILE A 6 20.69 -0.31 7.87
N GLY A 7 20.01 0.80 7.56
CA GLY A 7 19.60 1.76 8.58
C GLY A 7 18.69 1.15 9.65
N GLN A 8 17.73 0.30 9.27
CA GLN A 8 16.84 -0.39 10.21
C GLN A 8 17.59 -1.43 11.06
N LEU A 9 18.47 -2.23 10.45
CA LEU A 9 19.27 -3.22 11.17
C LEU A 9 20.21 -2.55 12.19
N LEU A 10 20.84 -1.43 11.83
CA LEU A 10 21.67 -0.66 12.75
C LEU A 10 20.86 -0.06 13.90
N ARG A 11 19.67 0.50 13.63
CA ARG A 11 18.78 1.04 14.67
C ARG A 11 18.25 -0.02 15.64
N ALA A 12 18.11 -1.26 15.18
CA ALA A 12 17.67 -2.37 16.01
C ALA A 12 18.77 -2.89 16.97
N ARG A 13 20.04 -2.51 16.76
CA ARG A 13 21.14 -2.91 17.63
C ARG A 13 21.13 -2.09 18.92
N SER A 14 21.49 -2.74 20.02
CA SER A 14 21.69 -2.08 21.32
C SER A 14 23.06 -1.40 21.45
N ASP A 15 24.01 -1.75 20.58
CA ASP A 15 25.36 -1.20 20.56
C ASP A 15 25.37 0.15 19.81
N PRO A 16 25.78 1.25 20.47
CA PRO A 16 25.83 2.57 19.85
C PRO A 16 26.96 2.73 18.83
N LEU A 17 27.94 1.82 18.79
CA LEU A 17 29.04 1.88 17.84
C LEU A 17 28.63 1.36 16.46
N LEU A 18 28.89 2.19 15.45
CA LEU A 18 28.74 1.81 14.05
C LEU A 18 29.82 0.78 13.68
N PRO A 19 29.47 -0.30 12.97
CA PRO A 19 30.45 -1.26 12.46
C PRO A 19 31.47 -0.57 11.54
N ASP A 20 32.72 -1.04 11.59
CA ASP A 20 33.82 -0.48 10.79
C ASP A 20 33.49 -0.52 9.29
N GLU A 21 32.76 -1.55 8.82
CA GLU A 21 32.30 -1.64 7.43
C GLU A 21 31.42 -0.46 7.02
N ILE A 22 30.54 0.00 7.90
CA ILE A 22 29.66 1.15 7.63
C ILE A 22 30.44 2.45 7.67
N MET A 23 31.38 2.57 8.60
CA MET A 23 32.29 3.71 8.65
C MET A 23 33.14 3.80 7.38
N ASN A 24 33.73 2.69 6.95
CA ASN A 24 34.53 2.60 5.72
C ASN A 24 33.69 2.93 4.49
N LEU A 25 32.47 2.37 4.39
CA LEU A 25 31.57 2.64 3.28
C LEU A 25 31.19 4.12 3.20
N TYR A 26 30.91 4.77 4.34
CA TYR A 26 30.65 6.21 4.40
C TYR A 26 31.87 7.06 4.03
N HIS A 27 33.07 6.70 4.50
CA HIS A 27 34.28 7.45 4.21
C HIS A 27 34.65 7.35 2.73
N ASN A 28 34.55 6.15 2.14
CA ASN A 28 34.80 5.91 0.73
C ASN A 28 33.78 6.65 -0.16
N SER A 29 32.50 6.63 0.19
CA SER A 29 31.47 7.33 -0.58
C SER A 29 31.59 8.85 -0.47
N LYS A 30 31.90 9.38 0.72
CA LYS A 30 32.08 10.82 0.96
C LYS A 30 33.34 11.37 0.29
N ALA A 31 34.42 10.59 0.25
CA ALA A 31 35.65 10.97 -0.45
C ALA A 31 35.43 11.11 -1.97
N ILE A 32 34.48 10.34 -2.54
CA ILE A 32 34.21 10.31 -3.98
C ILE A 32 33.01 11.21 -4.35
N GLY A 33 32.21 11.65 -3.37
CA GLY A 33 31.00 12.45 -3.62
C GLY A 33 29.89 11.68 -4.34
N THR A 34 29.91 10.35 -4.25
CA THR A 34 29.00 9.44 -4.96
C THR A 34 28.22 8.55 -3.99
N SER A 35 27.09 8.02 -4.45
CA SER A 35 26.38 6.97 -3.71
C SER A 35 27.19 5.67 -3.69
N PRO A 36 27.17 4.90 -2.61
CA PRO A 36 27.83 3.59 -2.55
C PRO A 36 27.34 2.64 -3.64
N ASP A 37 28.23 1.76 -4.14
CA ASP A 37 27.85 0.75 -5.12
C ASP A 37 26.88 -0.29 -4.53
N ILE A 38 26.05 -0.90 -5.38
CA ILE A 38 25.08 -1.91 -4.94
C ILE A 38 25.78 -3.10 -4.30
N LYS A 39 26.93 -3.54 -4.82
CA LYS A 39 27.66 -4.69 -4.25
C LYS A 39 28.24 -4.38 -2.87
N ASP A 40 28.72 -3.16 -2.67
CA ASP A 40 29.21 -2.70 -1.37
C ASP A 40 28.06 -2.68 -0.35
N LEU A 41 26.88 -2.20 -0.76
CA LEU A 41 25.68 -2.20 0.08
C LEU A 41 25.18 -3.62 0.40
N GLN A 42 25.21 -4.53 -0.58
CA GLN A 42 24.86 -5.94 -0.36
C GLN A 42 25.81 -6.58 0.65
N THR A 43 27.11 -6.38 0.49
CA THR A 43 28.15 -6.89 1.39
C THR A 43 27.98 -6.33 2.81
N ALA A 44 27.78 -5.02 2.93
CA ALA A 44 27.53 -4.38 4.22
C ALA A 44 26.26 -4.91 4.89
N ALA A 45 25.17 -5.09 4.14
CA ALA A 45 23.94 -5.67 4.66
C ALA A 45 24.17 -7.10 5.19
N SER A 46 24.84 -7.96 4.44
CA SER A 46 25.17 -9.34 4.82
C SER A 46 26.07 -9.42 6.07
N HIS A 47 26.98 -8.47 6.26
CA HIS A 47 27.79 -8.42 7.48
C HIS A 47 26.96 -7.98 8.68
N ILE A 48 26.14 -6.93 8.53
CA ILE A 48 25.33 -6.41 9.63
C ILE A 48 24.32 -7.46 10.11
N THR A 49 23.73 -8.25 9.20
CA THR A 49 22.79 -9.32 9.58
C THR A 49 23.45 -10.37 10.47
N LYS A 50 24.77 -10.57 10.38
CA LYS A 50 25.57 -11.51 11.20
C LYS A 50 26.00 -10.95 12.55
N LEU A 51 25.94 -9.63 12.76
CA LEU A 51 26.32 -9.02 14.04
C LEU A 51 25.34 -9.35 15.17
N SER A 52 24.14 -9.81 14.83
CA SER A 52 23.12 -10.21 15.79
C SER A 52 23.04 -11.73 15.90
N LYS A 53 22.75 -12.25 17.10
CA LYS A 53 22.55 -13.70 17.31
C LYS A 53 21.41 -14.26 16.46
N LYS A 54 20.38 -13.46 16.24
CA LYS A 54 19.23 -13.78 15.39
C LYS A 54 18.71 -12.52 14.71
N THR A 55 18.52 -12.60 13.40
CA THR A 55 18.05 -11.49 12.58
C THR A 55 16.76 -11.90 11.86
N PHE A 56 15.78 -11.00 11.82
CA PHE A 56 14.55 -11.16 11.05
C PHE A 56 14.51 -10.10 9.96
N ILE A 57 14.30 -10.53 8.72
CA ILE A 57 14.11 -9.63 7.57
C ILE A 57 12.71 -9.88 7.02
N ILE A 58 11.91 -8.83 6.91
CA ILE A 58 10.60 -8.88 6.28
C ILE A 58 10.67 -8.04 5.01
N LEU A 59 10.48 -8.68 3.87
CA LEU A 59 10.39 -8.04 2.56
C LEU A 59 8.92 -8.07 2.13
N ASP A 60 8.27 -6.92 2.22
CA ASP A 60 6.88 -6.78 1.82
C ASP A 60 6.76 -6.42 0.33
N ALA A 61 5.84 -7.07 -0.37
CA ALA A 61 5.49 -6.86 -1.77
C ALA A 61 6.69 -6.86 -2.74
N LEU A 62 7.46 -7.95 -2.75
CA LEU A 62 8.67 -8.06 -3.59
C LEU A 62 8.38 -7.89 -5.11
N ASP A 63 7.16 -8.19 -5.55
CA ASP A 63 6.74 -7.98 -6.93
C ASP A 63 6.69 -6.51 -7.35
N GLU A 64 6.62 -5.55 -6.42
CA GLU A 64 6.68 -4.12 -6.71
C GLU A 64 8.08 -3.64 -7.17
N PHE A 65 9.12 -4.48 -7.04
CA PHE A 65 10.43 -4.15 -7.58
C PHE A 65 10.41 -4.15 -9.12
N PRO A 66 11.00 -3.12 -9.75
CA PRO A 66 11.17 -3.09 -11.20
C PRO A 66 11.88 -4.35 -11.72
N LYS A 67 11.31 -5.00 -12.75
CA LYS A 67 11.78 -6.31 -13.26
C LYS A 67 13.26 -6.32 -13.65
N ASP A 68 13.77 -5.20 -14.14
CA ASP A 68 15.17 -4.98 -14.53
C ASP A 68 16.13 -5.01 -13.33
N THR A 69 15.67 -4.63 -12.14
CA THR A 69 16.50 -4.63 -10.91
C THR A 69 16.18 -5.78 -9.96
N ARG A 70 14.98 -6.37 -10.04
CA ARG A 70 14.48 -7.44 -9.15
C ARG A 70 15.39 -8.67 -9.10
N GLY A 71 16.01 -9.04 -10.21
CA GLY A 71 16.96 -10.17 -10.27
C GLY A 71 18.16 -10.01 -9.32
N SER A 72 18.68 -8.79 -9.17
CA SER A 72 19.80 -8.52 -8.25
C SER A 72 19.40 -8.68 -6.78
N VAL A 73 18.15 -8.34 -6.45
CA VAL A 73 17.58 -8.51 -5.10
C VAL A 73 17.37 -9.99 -4.80
N LEU A 74 16.82 -10.75 -5.76
CA LEU A 74 16.63 -12.20 -5.62
C LEU A 74 17.96 -12.94 -5.44
N SER A 75 19.01 -12.59 -6.20
CA SER A 75 20.36 -13.14 -6.01
C SER A 75 20.88 -12.89 -4.61
N TRP A 76 20.79 -11.64 -4.15
CA TRP A 76 21.23 -11.25 -2.81
C TRP A 76 20.49 -11.98 -1.69
N ILE A 77 19.17 -12.19 -1.82
CA ILE A 77 18.39 -12.98 -0.85
C ILE A 77 18.96 -14.41 -0.78
N GLY A 78 19.27 -15.02 -1.92
CA GLY A 78 19.88 -16.35 -1.98
C GLY A 78 21.27 -16.41 -1.35
N GLU A 79 22.12 -15.42 -1.66
CA GLU A 79 23.47 -15.30 -1.10
C GLU A 79 23.41 -15.15 0.43
N VAL A 80 22.57 -14.25 0.94
CA VAL A 80 22.42 -14.04 2.39
C VAL A 80 21.82 -15.27 3.07
N ALA A 81 20.85 -15.95 2.45
CA ALA A 81 20.31 -17.17 3.01
C ALA A 81 21.36 -18.30 3.12
N ALA A 82 22.25 -18.41 2.13
CA ALA A 82 23.29 -19.44 2.09
C ALA A 82 24.50 -19.13 3.02
N ASP A 83 24.82 -17.86 3.22
CA ASP A 83 25.97 -17.39 3.99
C ASP A 83 25.73 -17.35 5.52
N HIS A 84 24.52 -17.71 5.97
CA HIS A 84 24.12 -17.68 7.37
C HIS A 84 24.04 -19.08 8.00
N ASN A 85 24.47 -19.18 9.27
CA ASN A 85 24.28 -20.40 10.06
C ASN A 85 22.78 -20.66 10.29
N ALA A 86 22.40 -21.94 10.30
CA ALA A 86 21.02 -22.36 10.55
C ALA A 86 20.46 -21.73 11.85
N GLY A 87 19.32 -21.05 11.73
CA GLY A 87 18.62 -20.41 12.86
C GLY A 87 19.09 -18.99 13.21
N SER A 88 20.17 -18.48 12.60
CA SER A 88 20.65 -17.10 12.81
C SER A 88 19.90 -16.05 11.98
N LEU A 89 19.22 -16.48 10.92
CA LEU A 89 18.45 -15.61 10.03
C LEU A 89 17.07 -16.19 9.75
N SER A 90 16.07 -15.33 9.69
CA SER A 90 14.72 -15.68 9.24
C SER A 90 14.23 -14.60 8.29
N ILE A 91 13.92 -14.99 7.05
CA ILE A 91 13.41 -14.09 6.02
C ILE A 91 11.94 -14.44 5.78
N LEU A 92 11.07 -13.43 5.85
CA LEU A 92 9.70 -13.50 5.37
C LEU A 92 9.60 -12.63 4.13
N VAL A 93 9.11 -13.20 3.03
CA VAL A 93 8.85 -12.48 1.79
C VAL A 93 7.37 -12.58 1.46
N THR A 94 6.74 -11.46 1.13
CA THR A 94 5.40 -11.44 0.53
C THR A 94 5.54 -11.02 -0.94
N SER A 95 4.80 -11.67 -1.83
CA SER A 95 4.73 -11.26 -3.23
C SER A 95 3.53 -11.89 -3.95
N ARG A 96 3.20 -11.36 -5.12
CA ARG A 96 2.44 -12.11 -6.13
C ARG A 96 3.26 -13.30 -6.64
N PRO A 97 2.61 -14.37 -7.13
CA PRO A 97 3.28 -15.57 -7.63
C PRO A 97 3.83 -15.36 -9.06
N GLU A 98 4.65 -14.31 -9.27
CA GLU A 98 5.33 -14.09 -10.55
C GLU A 98 6.42 -15.14 -10.79
N ALA A 99 6.56 -15.59 -12.04
CA ALA A 99 7.38 -16.76 -12.40
C ALA A 99 8.86 -16.63 -12.01
N ASP A 100 9.46 -15.44 -12.14
CA ASP A 100 10.85 -15.18 -11.76
C ASP A 100 11.05 -15.20 -10.24
N ILE A 101 10.07 -14.69 -9.48
CA ILE A 101 10.10 -14.71 -8.02
C ILE A 101 9.96 -16.14 -7.51
N VAL A 102 8.94 -16.87 -7.98
CA VAL A 102 8.70 -18.27 -7.59
C VAL A 102 9.92 -19.11 -7.91
N LYS A 103 10.44 -19.04 -9.14
CA LYS A 103 11.61 -19.83 -9.56
C LYS A 103 12.85 -19.56 -8.70
N SER A 104 13.03 -18.33 -8.24
CA SER A 104 14.22 -17.93 -7.48
C SER A 104 14.10 -18.26 -5.98
N LEU A 105 12.90 -18.14 -5.40
CA LEU A 105 12.68 -18.32 -3.97
C LEU A 105 12.27 -19.73 -3.58
N GLU A 106 11.61 -20.50 -4.45
CA GLU A 106 11.17 -21.88 -4.17
C GLU A 106 12.32 -22.78 -3.65
N PRO A 107 13.54 -22.75 -4.22
CA PRO A 107 14.66 -23.56 -3.71
C PRO A 107 15.13 -23.16 -2.30
N LEU A 108 14.83 -21.93 -1.86
CA LEU A 108 15.23 -21.37 -0.57
C LEU A 108 14.12 -21.47 0.48
N THR A 109 12.91 -21.87 0.07
CA THR A 109 11.70 -21.73 0.88
C THR A 109 11.44 -23.00 1.69
N ASN A 110 11.54 -22.89 3.01
CA ASN A 110 11.16 -23.97 3.92
C ASN A 110 9.64 -24.10 4.09
N PHE A 111 8.92 -22.99 3.95
CA PHE A 111 7.49 -22.91 4.15
C PHE A 111 6.89 -21.81 3.29
N SER A 112 5.82 -22.14 2.55
CA SER A 112 5.10 -21.20 1.69
C SER A 112 3.62 -21.21 2.03
N ILE A 113 3.03 -20.03 2.18
CA ILE A 113 1.59 -19.85 2.34
C ILE A 113 1.06 -19.24 1.04
N SER A 114 0.27 -20.01 0.30
CA SER A 114 -0.46 -19.46 -0.84
C SER A 114 -1.79 -18.89 -0.34
N LEU A 115 -1.96 -17.59 -0.51
CA LEU A 115 -3.17 -16.86 -0.15
C LEU A 115 -4.29 -17.08 -1.20
N GLN A 116 -4.66 -18.34 -1.43
CA GLN A 116 -5.76 -18.72 -2.33
C GLN A 116 -7.13 -18.55 -1.67
N SER A 117 -8.15 -18.36 -2.51
CA SER A 117 -9.49 -17.95 -2.07
C SER A 117 -10.11 -18.89 -1.04
N GLU A 118 -9.94 -20.20 -1.18
CA GLU A 118 -10.55 -21.23 -0.35
C GLU A 118 -10.08 -21.16 1.09
N ILE A 119 -8.80 -20.83 1.29
CA ILE A 119 -8.17 -20.71 2.62
C ILE A 119 -8.65 -19.43 3.30
N ILE A 120 -8.81 -18.34 2.53
CA ILE A 120 -9.07 -16.99 3.05
C ILE A 120 -10.56 -16.70 3.20
N ASN A 121 -11.44 -17.44 2.54
CA ASN A 121 -12.88 -17.20 2.58
C ASN A 121 -13.45 -17.18 4.01
N ALA A 122 -12.89 -17.97 4.92
CA ALA A 122 -13.26 -17.92 6.34
C ALA A 122 -12.89 -16.58 6.99
N ASP A 123 -11.68 -16.07 6.74
CA ASP A 123 -11.22 -14.78 7.26
C ASP A 123 -11.99 -13.62 6.64
N ILE A 124 -12.30 -13.68 5.34
CA ILE A 124 -13.16 -12.69 4.67
C ILE A 124 -14.55 -12.68 5.29
N ARG A 125 -15.13 -13.85 5.60
CA ARG A 125 -16.43 -13.94 6.27
C ARG A 125 -16.40 -13.24 7.63
N VAL A 126 -15.38 -13.52 8.45
CA VAL A 126 -15.19 -12.86 9.75
C VAL A 126 -15.02 -11.36 9.59
N TYR A 127 -14.24 -10.91 8.59
CA TYR A 127 -14.07 -9.49 8.28
C TYR A 127 -15.39 -8.81 7.89
N ILE A 128 -16.22 -9.47 7.07
CA ILE A 128 -17.54 -8.96 6.69
C ILE A 128 -18.45 -8.86 7.92
N GLN A 129 -18.53 -9.90 8.73
CA GLN A 129 -19.35 -9.90 9.96
C GLN A 129 -18.97 -8.74 10.88
N ASN A 130 -17.69 -8.60 11.18
CA ASN A 130 -17.17 -7.49 11.98
C ASN A 130 -17.49 -6.12 11.35
N SER A 131 -17.40 -6.00 10.02
CA SER A 131 -17.73 -4.76 9.31
C SER A 131 -19.21 -4.42 9.34
N LEU A 132 -20.08 -5.43 9.20
CA LEU A 132 -21.53 -5.26 9.29
C LEU A 132 -21.94 -4.84 10.72
N ASP A 133 -21.29 -5.41 11.75
CA ASP A 133 -21.55 -5.10 13.16
C ASP A 133 -21.03 -3.72 13.56
N GLY A 134 -19.85 -3.33 13.05
CA GLY A 134 -19.17 -2.09 13.41
C GLY A 134 -19.69 -0.83 12.71
N ARG A 135 -20.34 -0.93 11.55
CA ARG A 135 -20.78 0.23 10.75
C ARG A 135 -22.26 0.55 10.96
N ASP A 136 -22.56 1.79 11.33
CA ASP A 136 -23.92 2.24 11.65
C ASP A 136 -24.92 2.06 10.51
N GLY A 137 -24.48 2.24 9.26
CA GLY A 137 -25.34 2.10 8.08
C GLY A 137 -25.96 0.71 7.92
N PHE A 138 -25.37 -0.34 8.53
CA PHE A 138 -25.89 -1.71 8.45
C PHE A 138 -26.78 -2.10 9.64
N LYS A 139 -26.77 -1.35 10.75
CA LYS A 139 -27.55 -1.66 11.97
C LYS A 139 -29.06 -1.69 11.72
N LYS A 140 -29.54 -0.94 10.74
CA LYS A 140 -30.95 -0.86 10.32
C LYS A 140 -31.45 -2.09 9.56
N PHE A 141 -30.55 -2.95 9.06
CA PHE A 141 -30.92 -4.10 8.26
C PHE A 141 -31.14 -5.35 9.10
N SER A 142 -32.08 -6.18 8.65
CA SER A 142 -32.41 -7.45 9.31
C SER A 142 -31.29 -8.48 9.13
N LYS A 143 -31.35 -9.57 9.91
CA LYS A 143 -30.37 -10.66 9.82
C LYS A 143 -30.35 -11.29 8.44
N GLU A 144 -31.49 -11.38 7.77
CA GLU A 144 -31.62 -11.98 6.44
C GLU A 144 -30.87 -11.17 5.39
N ILE A 145 -30.98 -9.84 5.42
CA ILE A 145 -30.23 -8.96 4.50
C ILE A 145 -28.74 -9.02 4.78
N ARG A 146 -28.34 -9.04 6.06
CA ARG A 146 -26.92 -9.13 6.46
C ARG A 146 -26.30 -10.46 6.00
N SER A 147 -27.05 -11.57 6.14
CA SER A 147 -26.65 -12.88 5.61
C SER A 147 -26.54 -12.86 4.08
N GLU A 148 -27.48 -12.21 3.38
CA GLU A 148 -27.43 -12.09 1.92
C GLU A 148 -26.20 -11.30 1.45
N ILE A 149 -25.83 -10.23 2.16
CA ILE A 149 -24.57 -9.48 1.91
C ILE A 149 -23.36 -10.39 2.15
N GLU A 150 -23.29 -11.04 3.31
CA GLU A 150 -22.18 -11.92 3.70
C GLU A 150 -21.94 -13.01 2.66
N ASP A 151 -22.96 -13.81 2.36
CA ASP A 151 -22.82 -14.96 1.45
C ASP A 151 -22.46 -14.51 0.04
N THR A 152 -23.05 -13.40 -0.43
CA THR A 152 -22.75 -12.86 -1.77
C THR A 152 -21.31 -12.38 -1.86
N LEU A 153 -20.84 -11.61 -0.86
CA LEU A 153 -19.50 -11.04 -0.88
C LEU A 153 -18.42 -12.10 -0.68
N VAL A 154 -18.60 -13.05 0.24
CA VAL A 154 -17.66 -14.18 0.42
C VAL A 154 -17.50 -14.94 -0.90
N THR A 155 -18.62 -15.32 -1.52
CA THR A 155 -18.63 -16.13 -2.75
C THR A 155 -17.96 -15.43 -3.94
N ARG A 156 -18.14 -14.11 -4.06
CA ARG A 156 -17.65 -13.33 -5.20
C ARG A 156 -16.32 -12.61 -4.95
N SER A 157 -15.80 -12.64 -3.73
CA SER A 157 -14.57 -11.94 -3.37
C SER A 157 -13.33 -12.50 -4.08
N HIS A 158 -13.34 -13.79 -4.44
CA HIS A 158 -12.17 -14.51 -4.95
C HIS A 158 -10.90 -14.27 -4.10
N GLY A 159 -11.04 -14.18 -2.77
CA GLY A 159 -9.93 -13.92 -1.85
C GLY A 159 -9.53 -12.45 -1.67
N MET A 160 -10.22 -11.50 -2.32
CA MET A 160 -9.84 -10.08 -2.30
C MET A 160 -10.54 -9.29 -1.18
N PHE A 161 -9.86 -9.11 -0.04
CA PHE A 161 -10.35 -8.21 1.02
C PHE A 161 -10.64 -6.79 0.53
N ARG A 162 -9.80 -6.28 -0.38
CA ARG A 162 -9.95 -4.92 -0.90
C ARG A 162 -11.23 -4.73 -1.69
N TRP A 163 -11.61 -5.73 -2.49
CA TRP A 163 -12.88 -5.76 -3.23
C TRP A 163 -14.06 -5.73 -2.24
N VAL A 164 -13.98 -6.52 -1.17
CA VAL A 164 -14.99 -6.58 -0.11
C VAL A 164 -15.12 -5.25 0.64
N ASP A 165 -14.01 -4.63 1.09
CA ASP A 165 -14.06 -3.35 1.81
C ASP A 165 -14.72 -2.24 0.99
N CYS A 166 -14.33 -2.11 -0.28
CA CYS A 166 -14.91 -1.12 -1.19
C CYS A 166 -16.42 -1.32 -1.36
N LEU A 167 -16.86 -2.58 -1.56
CA LEU A 167 -18.29 -2.87 -1.71
C LEU A 167 -19.07 -2.69 -0.42
N LEU A 168 -18.51 -3.02 0.73
CA LEU A 168 -19.14 -2.72 2.01
C LEU A 168 -19.36 -1.22 2.19
N ARG A 169 -18.44 -0.35 1.72
CA ARG A 169 -18.67 1.10 1.73
C ARG A 169 -19.82 1.51 0.81
N ILE A 170 -19.88 0.97 -0.40
CA ILE A 170 -20.98 1.23 -1.34
C ILE A 170 -22.33 0.76 -0.77
N LEU A 171 -22.38 -0.42 -0.18
CA LEU A 171 -23.60 -1.00 0.38
C LEU A 171 -24.05 -0.26 1.65
N GLN A 172 -23.13 0.34 2.40
CA GLN A 172 -23.44 1.13 3.59
C GLN A 172 -24.30 2.36 3.27
N GLU A 173 -24.12 2.95 2.10
CA GLU A 173 -24.89 4.11 1.62
C GLU A 173 -26.32 3.75 1.19
N CYS A 174 -26.64 2.45 1.04
CA CYS A 174 -27.98 2.03 0.68
C CYS A 174 -28.98 2.35 1.80
N LEU A 175 -30.08 3.03 1.46
CA LEU A 175 -31.10 3.42 2.43
C LEU A 175 -32.12 2.32 2.72
N THR A 176 -32.36 1.41 1.78
CA THR A 176 -33.41 0.39 1.87
C THR A 176 -32.89 -1.03 1.56
N PRO A 177 -33.51 -2.08 2.12
CA PRO A 177 -33.20 -3.46 1.76
C PRO A 177 -33.30 -3.74 0.25
N LYS A 178 -34.27 -3.11 -0.43
CA LYS A 178 -34.44 -3.22 -1.88
C LYS A 178 -33.22 -2.67 -2.64
N ALA A 179 -32.68 -1.53 -2.20
CA ALA A 179 -31.48 -0.94 -2.79
C ALA A 179 -30.25 -1.83 -2.58
N VAL A 180 -30.09 -2.41 -1.38
CA VAL A 180 -29.01 -3.39 -1.10
C VAL A 180 -29.11 -4.58 -2.05
N LYS A 181 -30.28 -5.20 -2.18
CA LYS A 181 -30.47 -6.36 -3.07
C LYS A 181 -30.23 -6.01 -4.54
N ALA A 182 -30.59 -4.82 -4.98
CA ALA A 182 -30.27 -4.35 -6.33
C ALA A 182 -28.76 -4.20 -6.52
N ALA A 183 -28.08 -3.55 -5.57
CA ALA A 183 -26.62 -3.39 -5.61
C ALA A 183 -25.87 -4.73 -5.58
N LEU A 184 -26.34 -5.72 -4.81
CA LEU A 184 -25.78 -7.08 -4.76
C LEU A 184 -25.92 -7.83 -6.10
N LYS A 185 -26.94 -7.53 -6.90
CA LYS A 185 -27.11 -8.10 -8.25
C LYS A 185 -26.12 -7.50 -9.25
N GLU A 186 -25.85 -6.22 -9.10
CA GLU A 186 -24.97 -5.43 -9.99
C GLU A 186 -23.55 -5.27 -9.41
N LEU A 187 -23.07 -6.29 -8.69
CA LEU A 187 -21.71 -6.24 -8.16
C LEU A 187 -20.68 -6.31 -9.30
N PRO A 188 -19.67 -5.42 -9.30
CA PRO A 188 -18.55 -5.49 -10.22
C PRO A 188 -17.79 -6.82 -10.08
N LYS A 189 -17.25 -7.33 -11.19
CA LYS A 189 -16.58 -8.64 -11.25
C LYS A 189 -15.15 -8.62 -10.71
N ASP A 190 -14.49 -7.48 -10.85
CA ASP A 190 -13.08 -7.28 -10.52
C ASP A 190 -12.91 -5.94 -9.79
N LEU A 191 -11.70 -5.71 -9.29
CA LEU A 191 -11.38 -4.54 -8.48
C LEU A 191 -11.37 -3.26 -9.32
N ASP A 192 -10.97 -3.32 -10.58
CA ASP A 192 -10.95 -2.18 -11.51
C ASP A 192 -12.37 -1.67 -11.75
N SER A 193 -13.32 -2.58 -11.98
CA SER A 193 -14.74 -2.24 -12.12
C SER A 193 -15.32 -1.67 -10.82
N VAL A 194 -14.81 -2.06 -9.65
CA VAL A 194 -15.16 -1.43 -8.37
C VAL A 194 -14.64 0.01 -8.31
N TYR A 195 -13.40 0.25 -8.73
CA TYR A 195 -12.83 1.61 -8.77
C TYR A 195 -13.55 2.50 -9.76
N LEU A 196 -13.85 1.99 -10.96
CA LEU A 196 -14.66 2.70 -11.95
C LEU A 196 -16.01 3.11 -11.35
N ARG A 197 -16.71 2.18 -10.69
CA ARG A 197 -17.99 2.48 -10.03
C ARG A 197 -17.87 3.54 -8.94
N ILE A 198 -16.79 3.55 -8.16
CA ILE A 198 -16.54 4.58 -7.15
C ILE A 198 -16.35 5.93 -7.84
N LEU A 199 -15.50 6.00 -8.87
CA LEU A 199 -15.22 7.23 -9.60
C LEU A 199 -16.46 7.76 -10.35
N ASP A 200 -17.30 6.88 -10.87
CA ASP A 200 -18.56 7.24 -11.55
C ASP A 200 -19.61 7.79 -10.58
N SER A 201 -19.54 7.43 -9.29
CA SER A 201 -20.44 7.98 -8.27
C SER A 201 -20.12 9.42 -7.88
N ILE A 202 -18.95 9.92 -8.27
CA ILE A 202 -18.51 11.29 -7.98
C ILE A 202 -19.25 12.25 -8.90
N HIS A 203 -19.74 13.36 -8.33
CA HIS A 203 -20.46 14.39 -9.07
C HIS A 203 -19.57 14.97 -10.19
N GLU A 204 -20.16 15.27 -11.36
CA GLU A 204 -19.43 15.70 -12.55
C GLU A 204 -18.49 16.88 -12.28
N THR A 205 -18.97 17.87 -11.51
CA THR A 205 -18.21 19.06 -11.12
C THR A 205 -17.00 18.78 -10.21
N GLN A 206 -16.95 17.62 -9.56
CA GLN A 206 -15.86 17.20 -8.66
C GLN A 206 -14.87 16.26 -9.34
N ARG A 207 -15.27 15.62 -10.44
CA ARG A 207 -14.53 14.53 -11.09
C ARG A 207 -13.14 14.96 -11.53
N GLU A 208 -13.02 16.15 -12.12
CA GLU A 208 -11.74 16.69 -12.57
C GLU A 208 -10.75 16.88 -11.41
N TYR A 209 -11.18 17.48 -10.31
CA TYR A 209 -10.34 17.70 -9.14
C TYR A 209 -9.87 16.38 -8.52
N ILE A 210 -10.76 15.38 -8.44
CA ILE A 210 -10.40 14.05 -7.92
C ILE A 210 -9.42 13.35 -8.85
N GLN A 211 -9.62 13.41 -10.17
CA GLN A 211 -8.67 12.84 -11.13
C GLN A 211 -7.29 13.48 -10.98
N ARG A 212 -7.22 14.81 -10.91
CA ARG A 212 -5.96 15.54 -10.66
C ARG A 212 -5.33 15.12 -9.33
N ALA A 213 -6.13 15.01 -8.26
CA ALA A 213 -5.66 14.58 -6.94
C ALA A 213 -5.02 13.18 -7.01
N MET A 214 -5.68 12.26 -7.69
CA MET A 214 -5.24 10.88 -7.85
C MET A 214 -3.95 10.78 -8.68
N HIS A 215 -3.82 11.57 -9.75
CA HIS A 215 -2.57 11.65 -10.52
C HIS A 215 -1.42 12.19 -9.69
N TRP A 216 -1.63 13.29 -8.95
CA TRP A 216 -0.61 13.82 -8.05
C TRP A 216 -0.18 12.77 -7.02
N LEU A 217 -1.12 12.11 -6.35
CA LEU A 217 -0.80 11.06 -5.39
C LEU A 217 -0.11 9.82 -6.01
N ALA A 218 -0.36 9.53 -7.28
CA ALA A 218 0.27 8.38 -7.96
C ALA A 218 1.71 8.67 -8.42
N PHE A 219 1.99 9.90 -8.86
CA PHE A 219 3.20 10.25 -9.59
C PHE A 219 4.12 11.26 -8.87
N SER A 220 3.69 11.85 -7.76
CA SER A 220 4.57 12.71 -6.96
C SER A 220 5.79 11.94 -6.45
N ALA A 221 6.96 12.57 -6.58
CA ALA A 221 8.22 12.01 -6.11
C ALA A 221 8.27 11.85 -4.57
N GLU A 222 7.56 12.74 -3.87
CA GLU A 222 7.43 12.74 -2.41
C GLU A 222 5.95 12.79 -2.02
N PRO A 223 5.55 12.17 -0.89
CA PRO A 223 4.16 12.25 -0.42
C PRO A 223 3.72 13.69 -0.19
N LEU A 224 2.60 14.08 -0.80
CA LEU A 224 2.03 15.42 -0.68
C LEU A 224 1.26 15.56 0.63
N THR A 225 1.33 16.74 1.25
CA THR A 225 0.41 17.10 2.34
C THR A 225 -0.98 17.42 1.80
N LEU A 226 -1.99 17.38 2.67
CA LEU A 226 -3.35 17.75 2.30
C LEU A 226 -3.43 19.19 1.76
N GLY A 227 -2.71 20.14 2.37
CA GLY A 227 -2.66 21.52 1.88
C GLY A 227 -1.97 21.63 0.51
N GLN A 228 -0.84 20.93 0.33
CA GLN A 228 -0.15 20.91 -0.97
C GLN A 228 -1.00 20.31 -2.08
N LEU A 229 -1.74 19.23 -1.78
CA LEU A 229 -2.63 18.60 -2.74
C LEU A 229 -3.80 19.51 -3.10
N ALA A 230 -4.39 20.22 -2.13
CA ALA A 230 -5.48 21.17 -2.37
C ALA A 230 -5.07 22.30 -3.32
N GLU A 231 -3.86 22.84 -3.15
CA GLU A 231 -3.29 23.83 -4.09
C GLU A 231 -3.01 23.20 -5.47
N ALA A 232 -2.48 21.97 -5.50
CA ALA A 232 -2.09 21.32 -6.74
C ALA A 232 -3.28 20.92 -7.64
N VAL A 233 -4.46 20.64 -7.06
CA VAL A 233 -5.65 20.23 -7.82
C VAL A 233 -6.35 21.39 -8.54
N VAL A 234 -6.22 22.62 -8.03
CA VAL A 234 -6.83 23.81 -8.65
C VAL A 234 -6.03 24.34 -9.83
N ILE A 235 -4.77 23.93 -9.98
CA ILE A 235 -3.92 24.33 -11.10
C ILE A 235 -4.51 23.82 -12.42
N GLU A 236 -5.02 24.72 -13.24
CA GLU A 236 -5.44 24.45 -14.62
C GLU A 236 -4.23 24.52 -15.56
N TYR A 237 -4.07 23.52 -16.43
CA TYR A 237 -3.11 23.57 -17.52
C TYR A 237 -3.69 24.38 -18.69
N ASP A 238 -3.94 25.67 -18.46
CA ASP A 238 -4.31 26.62 -19.51
C ASP A 238 -3.24 27.70 -19.61
N VAL A 239 -2.43 27.61 -20.66
CA VAL A 239 -1.36 28.57 -20.96
C VAL A 239 -1.87 30.02 -21.09
N ASN A 240 -3.17 30.22 -21.33
CA ASN A 240 -3.76 31.55 -21.46
C ASN A 240 -4.26 32.13 -20.13
N LYS A 241 -4.36 31.34 -19.06
CA LYS A 241 -4.82 31.77 -17.73
C LYS A 241 -3.68 31.89 -16.70
N TYR A 242 -2.43 31.89 -17.16
CA TYR A 242 -1.27 31.99 -16.30
C TYR A 242 -1.27 33.32 -15.52
N GLY A 243 -1.32 33.24 -14.19
CA GLY A 243 -1.26 34.41 -13.30
C GLY A 243 -2.61 34.97 -12.85
N GLU A 244 -3.72 34.34 -13.21
CA GLU A 244 -5.01 34.58 -12.57
C GLU A 244 -5.05 33.87 -11.21
N ASP A 245 -5.48 34.58 -10.15
CA ASP A 245 -5.74 33.94 -8.87
C ASP A 245 -6.87 32.93 -9.07
N PRO A 246 -6.70 31.66 -8.65
CA PRO A 246 -7.80 30.71 -8.73
C PRO A 246 -8.93 31.23 -7.85
N GLU A 247 -10.03 31.68 -8.46
CA GLU A 247 -11.27 32.01 -7.75
C GLU A 247 -11.88 30.77 -7.05
N THR A 248 -11.29 29.60 -7.26
CA THR A 248 -11.66 28.31 -6.69
C THR A 248 -10.97 28.09 -5.35
N LEU A 249 -11.62 28.55 -4.28
CA LEU A 249 -11.34 28.03 -2.93
C LEU A 249 -11.72 26.56 -2.89
N PHE A 250 -10.73 25.68 -2.89
CA PHE A 250 -10.93 24.25 -2.78
C PHE A 250 -10.82 23.84 -1.31
N ASP A 251 -11.93 23.38 -0.71
CA ASP A 251 -11.90 22.87 0.67
C ASP A 251 -11.11 21.55 0.74
N PRO A 252 -9.95 21.51 1.43
CA PRO A 252 -9.15 20.30 1.49
C PRO A 252 -9.90 19.12 2.13
N ASN A 253 -10.83 19.39 3.05
CA ASN A 253 -11.60 18.33 3.71
C ASN A 253 -12.54 17.61 2.75
N SER A 254 -13.00 18.29 1.70
CA SER A 254 -13.88 17.73 0.69
C SER A 254 -13.23 16.54 -0.04
N LEU A 255 -11.92 16.56 -0.33
CA LEU A 255 -11.22 15.40 -0.95
C LEU A 255 -11.36 14.11 -0.15
N MET A 256 -11.21 14.22 1.17
CA MET A 256 -11.26 13.07 2.07
C MET A 256 -12.68 12.52 2.19
N SER A 257 -13.69 13.38 2.09
CA SER A 257 -15.10 12.98 2.12
C SER A 257 -15.56 12.32 0.82
N ILE A 258 -15.04 12.75 -0.33
CA ILE A 258 -15.46 12.27 -1.65
C ILE A 258 -14.88 10.88 -1.95
N CYS A 259 -13.64 10.61 -1.54
CA CYS A 259 -12.92 9.38 -1.91
C CYS A 259 -12.28 8.64 -0.73
N PRO A 260 -13.02 8.32 0.35
CA PRO A 260 -12.45 7.68 1.53
C PRO A 260 -11.96 6.25 1.25
N SER A 261 -12.41 5.65 0.14
CA SER A 261 -11.96 4.35 -0.35
C SER A 261 -10.71 4.45 -1.22
N LEU A 262 -10.35 5.61 -1.77
CA LEU A 262 -9.23 5.74 -2.72
C LEU A 262 -8.03 6.52 -2.16
N ILE A 263 -8.25 7.40 -1.18
CA ILE A 263 -7.22 8.25 -0.58
C ILE A 263 -7.18 8.02 0.95
N SER A 264 -5.99 8.02 1.53
CA SER A 264 -5.77 7.85 2.97
C SER A 264 -4.60 8.71 3.47
N PHE A 265 -4.54 8.95 4.78
CA PHE A 265 -3.35 9.55 5.39
C PHE A 265 -2.22 8.51 5.52
N GLU A 266 -0.98 8.95 5.33
CA GLU A 266 0.20 8.07 5.30
C GLU A 266 0.47 7.36 6.64
N ASP A 267 0.18 8.00 7.78
CA ASP A 267 0.10 7.34 9.09
C ASP A 267 -0.50 8.26 10.16
N ALA A 268 -1.25 7.68 11.12
CA ALA A 268 -1.79 8.35 12.31
C ALA A 268 -0.88 8.19 13.55
N ARG A 269 0.32 7.61 13.37
CA ARG A 269 1.21 7.19 14.47
C ARG A 269 2.15 8.29 14.97
N ASP A 270 2.40 9.33 14.18
CA ASP A 270 3.11 10.51 14.68
C ASP A 270 2.15 11.39 15.48
N HIS A 271 2.13 11.20 16.80
CA HIS A 271 1.41 12.01 17.79
C HIS A 271 2.00 13.43 17.94
N LYS A 272 2.60 13.98 16.88
CA LYS A 272 3.00 15.39 16.85
C LYS A 272 1.78 16.21 16.48
N HIS A 273 1.67 17.40 17.07
CA HIS A 273 0.60 18.37 16.81
C HIS A 273 0.65 18.89 15.36
N PHE A 274 0.30 18.05 14.40
CA PHE A 274 0.15 18.42 13.01
C PHE A 274 -1.27 18.95 12.79
N THR A 275 -1.39 20.12 12.16
CA THR A 275 -2.66 20.57 11.60
C THR A 275 -3.09 19.58 10.51
N GLN A 276 -4.40 19.44 10.26
CA GLN A 276 -4.89 18.48 9.27
C GLN A 276 -4.28 18.71 7.87
N GLU A 277 -4.02 19.97 7.50
CA GLU A 277 -3.37 20.35 6.24
C GLU A 277 -1.93 19.87 6.11
N SER A 278 -1.21 19.72 7.22
CA SER A 278 0.18 19.26 7.23
C SER A 278 0.32 17.73 7.17
N ARG A 279 -0.78 16.99 7.27
CA ARG A 279 -0.78 15.53 7.20
C ARG A 279 -0.55 15.08 5.76
N ARG A 280 0.35 14.12 5.59
CA ARG A 280 0.67 13.51 4.30
C ARG A 280 -0.40 12.54 3.85
N LEU A 281 -0.67 12.55 2.55
CA LEU A 281 -1.64 11.73 1.88
C LEU A 281 -0.95 10.66 1.03
N ARG A 282 -1.65 9.55 0.84
CA ARG A 282 -1.29 8.49 -0.09
C ARG A 282 -2.55 7.88 -0.69
N LEU A 283 -2.41 7.19 -1.81
CA LEU A 283 -3.45 6.28 -2.28
C LEU A 283 -3.76 5.26 -1.19
N ALA A 284 -5.04 4.96 -0.98
CA ALA A 284 -5.51 4.09 0.08
C ALA A 284 -5.02 2.65 -0.06
N HIS A 285 -4.64 2.24 -1.27
CA HIS A 285 -4.05 0.94 -1.54
C HIS A 285 -3.24 0.99 -2.84
N PHE A 286 -2.19 0.17 -2.96
CA PHE A 286 -1.35 0.11 -4.16
C PHE A 286 -2.13 -0.22 -5.43
N SER A 287 -3.12 -1.12 -5.36
CA SER A 287 -4.00 -1.44 -6.51
C SER A 287 -4.77 -0.25 -7.07
N VAL A 288 -4.95 0.82 -6.30
CA VAL A 288 -5.52 2.07 -6.83
C VAL A 288 -4.54 2.72 -7.80
N LYS A 289 -3.23 2.67 -7.51
CA LYS A 289 -2.19 3.14 -8.42
C LYS A 289 -2.14 2.30 -9.68
N GLU A 290 -2.24 0.98 -9.56
CA GLU A 290 -2.28 0.07 -10.71
C GLU A 290 -3.45 0.38 -11.64
N TYR A 291 -4.63 0.68 -11.10
CA TYR A 291 -5.80 1.06 -11.89
C TYR A 291 -5.63 2.38 -12.67
N LEU A 292 -4.77 3.30 -12.19
CA LEU A 292 -4.55 4.61 -12.82
C LEU A 292 -3.53 4.59 -13.95
N ILE A 293 -2.75 3.50 -14.11
CA ILE A 293 -1.64 3.38 -15.06
C ILE A 293 -2.08 2.49 -16.24
#